data_AF-G9QQH2-F1
#
_entry.id   AF-G9QQH2-F1
#
_cell.length_a   1.000
_cell.length_b   1.000
_cell.length_c   1.000
_cell.angle_alpha   90.00
_cell.angle_beta   90.00
_cell.angle_gamma   90.00
#
_symmetry.space_group_name_H-M   'P 1'
#
loop_
_entity.id
_entity.type
_entity.pdbx_description
1 polymer ?
#
loop_
_entity_poly.entity_id
_entity_poly.type
_entity_poly.pdbx_seq_one_letter_code
_entity_poly.pdbx_strand_id
1 'polypeptide(L)'
;MIPNFLFESPQADQLRGFLKDEVYIQAVIQLPLSVFKNKNAAKSILILQKKSKDVKAPEQVLLADLPSLTNKKAMEGMIAKIESWFLEKKTRSIIS
;
A
#
# COMPACT_ATOMS: atom_id res chain seq x y z
N MET A 1 4.95 -1.22 -8.70
CA MET A 1 3.82 -0.28 -8.83
C MET A 1 2.76 -0.93 -9.69
N ILE A 2 1.49 -0.67 -9.38
CA ILE A 2 0.33 -1.33 -10.00
C ILE A 2 -0.66 -0.31 -10.55
N PRO A 3 -1.50 -0.65 -11.55
CA PRO A 3 -2.67 0.16 -11.91
C PRO A 3 -3.67 0.21 -10.75
N ASN A 4 -4.40 1.32 -10.60
CA ASN A 4 -5.42 1.43 -9.55
C ASN A 4 -6.56 0.40 -9.73
N PHE A 5 -6.89 0.09 -10.97
CA PHE A 5 -7.93 -0.89 -11.34
C PHE A 5 -7.44 -2.34 -11.38
N LEU A 6 -6.25 -2.64 -10.83
CA LEU A 6 -5.67 -4.00 -10.87
C LEU A 6 -6.66 -5.06 -10.34
N PHE A 7 -7.38 -4.73 -9.27
CA PHE A 7 -8.34 -5.60 -8.59
C PHE A 7 -9.76 -5.55 -9.17
N GLU A 8 -9.95 -4.84 -10.28
CA GLU A 8 -11.23 -4.73 -11.02
C GLU A 8 -11.15 -5.43 -12.39
N SER A 9 -9.97 -5.93 -12.77
CA SER A 9 -9.76 -6.64 -14.03
C SER A 9 -10.38 -8.04 -14.01
N PRO A 10 -10.64 -8.66 -15.18
CA PRO A 10 -11.11 -10.06 -15.25
C PRO A 10 -10.19 -11.07 -14.56
N GLN A 11 -8.90 -10.75 -14.41
CA GLN A 11 -7.90 -11.60 -13.74
C GLN A 11 -7.74 -11.27 -12.24
N ALA A 12 -8.53 -10.34 -11.71
CA ALA A 12 -8.41 -9.89 -10.33
C ALA A 12 -8.59 -11.01 -9.31
N ASP A 13 -9.49 -11.97 -9.58
CA ASP A 13 -9.75 -13.08 -8.65
C ASP A 13 -8.57 -14.04 -8.54
N GLN A 14 -7.93 -14.38 -9.66
CA GLN A 14 -6.73 -15.21 -9.67
C GLN A 14 -5.58 -14.52 -8.91
N LEU A 15 -5.38 -13.22 -9.16
CA LEU A 15 -4.38 -12.44 -8.46
C LEU A 15 -4.66 -12.35 -6.96
N ARG A 16 -5.93 -12.13 -6.57
CA ARG A 16 -6.35 -12.12 -5.16
C ARG A 16 -6.08 -13.44 -4.47
N GLY A 17 -6.36 -14.56 -5.13
CA GLY A 17 -6.04 -15.90 -4.64
C GLY A 17 -4.55 -16.07 -4.38
N PHE A 18 -3.73 -15.83 -5.41
CA PHE A 18 -2.27 -15.91 -5.30
C PHE A 18 -1.71 -15.02 -4.18
N LEU A 19 -2.15 -13.76 -4.11
CA LEU A 19 -1.68 -12.83 -3.08
C LEU A 19 -2.12 -13.28 -1.68
N LYS A 20 -3.37 -13.75 -1.54
CA LYS A 20 -3.90 -14.24 -0.27
C LYS A 20 -3.09 -15.41 0.25
N ASP A 21 -2.59 -16.29 -0.61
CA ASP A 21 -1.90 -17.51 -0.21
C ASP A 21 -0.42 -17.26 0.09
N GLU A 22 0.26 -16.46 -0.73
CA GLU A 22 1.72 -16.30 -0.70
C GLU A 22 2.22 -15.11 0.13
N VAL A 23 1.42 -14.04 0.27
CA VAL A 23 1.88 -12.78 0.85
C VAL A 23 0.85 -12.16 1.80
N TYR A 24 1.32 -11.22 2.61
CA TYR A 24 0.48 -10.26 3.32
C TYR A 24 0.60 -8.90 2.66
N ILE A 25 -0.53 -8.30 2.31
CA ILE A 25 -0.58 -6.91 1.83
C ILE A 25 -0.39 -5.99 3.04
N GLN A 26 0.68 -5.19 3.03
CA GLN A 26 0.98 -4.26 4.11
C GLN A 26 0.38 -2.88 3.85
N ALA A 27 0.51 -2.39 2.61
CA ALA A 27 0.00 -1.09 2.24
C ALA A 27 -0.37 -0.99 0.75
N VAL A 28 -1.33 -0.12 0.46
CA VAL A 28 -1.64 0.38 -0.87
C VAL A 28 -1.60 1.90 -0.81
N ILE A 29 -0.67 2.50 -1.56
CA ILE A 29 -0.47 3.95 -1.58
C ILE A 29 -0.77 4.47 -2.98
N GLN A 30 -1.86 5.22 -3.14
CA GLN A 30 -2.21 5.83 -4.41
C GLN A 30 -1.35 7.06 -4.67
N LEU A 31 -0.82 7.17 -5.88
CA LEU A 31 -0.09 8.36 -6.29
C LEU A 31 -1.06 9.50 -6.67
N PRO A 32 -0.63 10.76 -6.52
CA PRO A 32 -1.48 11.91 -6.84
C PRO A 32 -1.74 11.96 -8.34
N LEU A 33 -2.98 12.22 -8.76
CA LEU A 33 -3.33 12.30 -10.20
C LEU A 33 -2.48 13.32 -10.98
N SER A 34 -1.97 14.36 -10.30
CA SER A 34 -1.13 15.40 -10.90
C SER A 34 0.20 14.88 -11.49
N VAL A 35 0.63 13.66 -11.14
CA VAL A 35 1.85 13.06 -11.69
C VAL A 35 1.60 12.28 -12.99
N PHE A 36 0.33 12.11 -13.39
CA PHE A 36 -0.05 11.34 -14.56
C PHE A 36 -0.64 12.24 -15.65
N LYS A 37 -0.36 11.90 -16.91
CA LYS A 37 -0.91 12.62 -18.07
C LYS A 37 -2.43 12.45 -18.21
N ASN A 38 -2.98 11.34 -17.72
CA ASN A 38 -4.41 11.05 -17.73
C ASN A 38 -4.80 10.16 -16.54
N LYS A 39 -6.10 10.13 -16.21
CA LYS A 39 -6.64 9.37 -15.08
C LYS A 39 -6.47 7.85 -15.25
N ASN A 40 -6.50 7.35 -16.49
CA ASN A 40 -6.37 5.92 -16.79
C ASN A 40 -4.95 5.41 -16.53
N ALA A 41 -3.95 6.30 -16.47
CA ALA A 41 -2.59 5.98 -16.11
C ALA A 41 -2.33 6.02 -14.60
N ALA A 42 -3.34 6.27 -13.76
CA ALA A 42 -3.18 6.32 -12.31
C ALA A 42 -2.65 4.99 -11.76
N LYS A 43 -1.60 5.10 -10.96
CA LYS A 43 -0.91 3.96 -10.35
C LYS A 43 -0.88 4.09 -8.84
N SER A 44 -0.78 2.94 -8.20
CA SER A 44 -0.56 2.77 -6.78
C SER A 44 0.75 2.02 -6.51
N ILE A 45 1.31 2.24 -5.33
CA ILE A 45 2.40 1.46 -4.78
C ILE A 45 1.75 0.39 -3.90
N LEU A 46 1.98 -0.88 -4.26
CA LEU A 46 1.55 -2.04 -3.48
C LEU A 46 2.76 -2.56 -2.69
N ILE A 47 2.63 -2.61 -1.36
CA ILE A 47 3.67 -3.11 -0.45
C ILE A 47 3.24 -4.48 0.04
N LEU A 48 4.08 -5.48 -0.21
CA LEU A 48 3.82 -6.88 0.09
C LEU A 48 4.91 -7.43 1.01
N GLN A 49 4.52 -8.30 1.94
CA GLN A 49 5.42 -9.06 2.79
C GLN A 49 5.19 -10.55 2.52
N LYS A 50 6.24 -11.28 2.15
CA LYS A 50 6.15 -12.74 1.99
C LYS A 50 5.80 -13.39 3.33
N LYS A 51 4.91 -14.39 3.31
CA LYS A 51 4.61 -15.17 4.51
C LYS A 51 5.80 -16.05 4.89
N SER A 52 6.05 -16.14 6.19
CA SER A 52 7.00 -17.09 6.80
C SER A 52 6.57 -17.38 8.23
N LYS A 53 7.22 -18.34 8.90
CA LYS A 53 6.88 -18.74 10.28
C LYS A 53 6.94 -17.57 11.27
N ASP A 54 7.82 -16.61 11.04
CA ASP A 54 8.08 -15.48 11.94
C ASP A 54 7.32 -14.21 11.54
N VAL A 55 6.48 -14.28 10.51
CA VAL A 55 5.75 -13.13 9.97
C VAL A 55 4.26 -13.32 10.21
N LYS A 56 3.67 -12.40 10.97
CA LYS A 56 2.22 -12.35 11.21
C LYS A 56 1.52 -11.48 10.16
N ALA A 57 0.25 -11.79 9.91
CA ALA A 57 -0.60 -10.95 9.09
C ALA A 57 -0.76 -9.57 9.75
N PRO A 58 -0.80 -8.47 8.96
CA PRO A 58 -1.10 -7.16 9.52
C PRO A 58 -2.56 -7.14 10.00
N GLU A 59 -2.81 -6.61 11.20
CA GLU A 59 -4.18 -6.47 11.71
C GLU A 59 -5.05 -5.58 10.80
N GLN A 60 -4.42 -4.63 10.12
CA GLN A 60 -5.05 -3.69 9.19
C GLN A 60 -4.07 -3.37 8.08
N VAL A 61 -4.57 -3.21 6.86
CA VAL A 61 -3.78 -2.76 5.70
C VAL A 61 -3.77 -1.23 5.69
N LEU A 62 -2.60 -0.62 5.47
CA LEU A 62 -2.51 0.83 5.27
C LEU A 62 -3.04 1.21 3.88
N LEU A 63 -4.10 2.00 3.82
CA LEU A 63 -4.58 2.63 2.60
C LEU A 63 -4.29 4.12 2.68
N ALA A 64 -3.55 4.64 1.70
CA ALA A 64 -3.06 6.01 1.71
C ALA A 64 -3.21 6.65 0.34
N ASP A 65 -3.73 7.88 0.30
CA ASP A 65 -3.77 8.70 -0.91
C ASP A 65 -2.77 9.85 -0.75
N LEU A 66 -1.77 9.89 -1.63
CA LEU A 66 -0.76 10.94 -1.55
C LEU A 66 -1.32 12.28 -2.05
N PRO A 67 -1.02 13.39 -1.35
CA PRO A 67 -1.33 14.72 -1.84
C PRO A 67 -0.44 15.08 -3.03
N SER A 68 -0.78 16.14 -3.78
CA SER A 68 0.07 16.60 -4.89
C SER A 68 1.54 16.71 -4.48
N LEU A 69 2.45 16.20 -5.31
CA LEU A 69 3.90 16.30 -5.08
C LEU A 69 4.40 17.75 -4.96
N THR A 70 3.66 18.71 -5.54
CA THR A 70 3.98 20.13 -5.44
C THR A 70 3.60 20.75 -4.09
N ASN A 71 2.74 20.10 -3.30
CA ASN A 71 2.37 20.55 -1.95
C ASN A 71 3.29 19.91 -0.91
N LYS A 72 4.48 20.49 -0.73
CA LYS A 72 5.53 19.98 0.18
C LYS A 72 5.02 19.74 1.60
N LYS A 73 4.30 20.71 2.18
CA LYS A 73 3.80 20.63 3.56
C LYS A 73 2.82 19.46 3.74
N ALA A 74 1.89 19.28 2.80
CA ALA A 74 0.96 18.15 2.86
C ALA A 74 1.70 16.82 2.66
N MET A 75 2.70 16.79 1.77
CA MET A 75 3.51 15.60 1.52
C MET A 75 4.32 15.18 2.75
N GLU A 76 5.01 16.11 3.39
CA GLU A 76 5.75 15.89 4.64
C GLU A 76 4.84 15.31 5.74
N GLY A 77 3.65 15.92 5.93
CA GLY A 77 2.68 15.42 6.89
C GLY A 77 2.14 14.02 6.55
N MET A 78 2.01 13.70 5.27
CA MET A 78 1.57 12.37 4.83
C MET A 78 2.66 11.32 5.04
N ILE A 79 3.92 11.64 4.71
CA ILE A 79 5.07 10.76 4.94
C ILE A 79 5.22 10.46 6.43
N ALA A 80 5.15 11.49 7.29
CA ALA A 80 5.24 11.31 8.73
C ALA A 80 4.15 10.34 9.27
N LYS A 81 2.91 10.44 8.77
CA LYS A 81 1.83 9.50 9.14
C LYS A 81 2.12 8.07 8.71
N ILE A 82 2.65 7.89 7.49
CA ILE A 82 3.04 6.57 6.97
C ILE A 82 4.16 5.98 7.84
N GLU A 83 5.17 6.77 8.19
CA GLU A 83 6.27 6.36 9.06
C GLU A 83 5.78 5.95 10.45
N SER A 84 4.93 6.78 11.09
CA SER A 84 4.34 6.45 12.39
C SER A 84 3.57 5.13 12.35
N TRP A 85 2.77 4.91 11.30
CA TRP A 85 2.02 3.66 11.14
C TRP A 85 2.95 2.43 11.04
N PHE A 86 4.04 2.52 10.28
CA PHE A 86 5.00 1.42 10.17
C PHE A 86 5.74 1.15 11.49
N LEU A 87 6.08 2.20 12.25
CA LEU A 87 6.73 2.07 13.56
C LEU A 87 5.81 1.42 14.60
N GLU A 88 4.53 1.80 14.63
CA GLU A 88 3.53 1.20 15.51
C GLU A 88 3.35 -0.29 15.20
N LYS A 89 3.26 -0.65 13.91
CA LYS A 89 3.14 -2.05 13.48
C LYS A 89 4.38 -2.86 13.82
N LYS A 90 5.58 -2.34 13.56
CA LYS A 90 6.83 -3.02 13.90
C LYS A 90 6.93 -3.26 15.40
N THR A 91 6.63 -2.25 16.21
CA THR A 91 6.67 -2.35 17.68
C THR A 91 5.72 -3.44 18.20
N ARG A 92 4.49 -3.50 17.67
CA ARG A 92 3.52 -4.54 18.08
C ARG A 92 3.93 -5.95 17.65
N SER A 93 4.61 -6.10 16.51
CA SER A 93 5.10 -7.40 16.03
C SER A 93 6.24 -7.99 16.87
N ILE A 94 6.98 -7.19 17.64
CA ILE A 94 8.11 -7.66 18.46
C ILE A 94 7.64 -8.13 19.85
N ILE A 95 6.45 -7.69 20.30
CA ILE A 95 5.93 -7.91 21.66
C ILE A 95 4.83 -9.00 21.67
N SER A 96 4.63 -9.72 20.56
CA SER A 96 3.58 -10.73 20.39
C SER A 96 4.13 -12.06 19.90
#